data_AF-F3M3R4-F1
#
_entry.id   AF-F3M3R4-F1
#
_cell.length_a   1.000
_cell.length_b   1.000
_cell.length_c   1.000
_cell.angle_alpha   90.00
_cell.angle_beta   90.00
_cell.angle_gamma   90.00
#
_symmetry.space_group_name_H-M   'P 1'
#
loop_
_entity.id
_entity.type
_entity.pdbx_description
1 polymer ?
#
loop_
_entity_poly.entity_id
_entity_poly.type
_entity_poly.pdbx_seq_one_letter_code
_entity_poly.pdbx_strand_id
1 'polypeptide(L)'
;METPKEQHVKFLEDYGWSIDRFASETKYAPSTLPSYQKHVKDMKDLGHVDLASFLDREVIETGYILQEKTTTYNQIVGYILESDHKIIGGYLVFNHELEQKDGTFTIDQSDMNPMLHRKDLGSNILP
;
A
#
# COMPACT_ATOMS: atom_id res chain seq x y z
N MET A 1 11.37 18.05 13.27
CA MET A 1 10.57 16.81 13.26
C MET A 1 10.00 16.72 11.85
N GLU A 2 10.23 15.62 11.16
CA GLU A 2 9.58 15.34 9.87
C GLU A 2 8.08 15.15 10.10
N THR A 3 7.27 15.65 9.16
CA THR A 3 5.83 15.40 9.11
C THR A 3 5.56 13.94 8.70
N PRO A 4 4.39 13.37 9.03
CA PRO A 4 4.03 12.02 8.59
C PRO A 4 4.15 11.83 7.07
N LYS A 5 3.76 12.87 6.31
CA LYS A 5 3.89 12.87 4.84
C LYS A 5 5.36 12.78 4.38
N GLU A 6 6.27 13.51 5.03
CA GLU A 6 7.71 13.45 4.70
C GLU A 6 8.30 12.07 5.02
N GLN A 7 7.87 11.45 6.12
CA GLN A 7 8.26 10.09 6.47
C GLN A 7 7.77 9.07 5.42
N HIS A 8 6.54 9.23 4.93
CA HIS A 8 5.97 8.38 3.89
C HIS A 8 6.70 8.49 2.56
N VAL A 9 7.00 9.71 2.12
CA VAL A 9 7.78 9.97 0.91
C VAL A 9 9.12 9.26 1.01
N LYS A 10 9.86 9.51 2.09
CA LYS A 10 11.18 8.91 2.30
C LYS A 10 11.14 7.39 2.37
N PHE A 11 10.16 6.84 3.08
CA PHE A 11 9.97 5.39 3.16
C PHE A 11 9.81 4.77 1.77
N LEU A 12 8.93 5.31 0.92
CA LEU A 12 8.73 4.80 -0.44
C LEU A 12 9.96 5.03 -1.34
N GLU A 13 10.61 6.19 -1.22
CA GLU A 13 11.84 6.52 -1.96
C GLU A 13 13.00 5.57 -1.62
N ASP A 14 13.12 5.12 -0.37
CA ASP A 14 14.12 4.12 0.05
C ASP A 14 13.91 2.76 -0.66
N TYR A 15 12.68 2.45 -1.03
CA TYR A 15 12.34 1.31 -1.89
C TYR A 15 12.41 1.62 -3.39
N GLY A 16 12.66 2.87 -3.75
CA GLY A 16 12.78 3.35 -5.13
C GLY A 16 11.43 3.66 -5.79
N TRP A 17 10.36 3.85 -5.01
CA TRP A 17 9.02 4.18 -5.49
C TRP A 17 8.77 5.68 -5.46
N SER A 18 8.06 6.17 -6.47
CA SER A 18 7.74 7.59 -6.60
C SER A 18 6.23 7.81 -6.44
N ILE A 19 5.82 8.70 -5.55
CA ILE A 19 4.40 9.02 -5.36
C ILE A 19 3.90 9.87 -6.54
N ASP A 20 2.80 9.44 -7.16
CA ASP A 20 2.00 10.30 -8.04
C ASP A 20 1.01 11.12 -7.21
N ARG A 21 0.13 10.43 -6.48
CA ARG A 21 -0.92 11.09 -5.68
C ARG A 21 -1.37 10.26 -4.48
N PHE A 22 -1.98 10.94 -3.51
CA PHE A 22 -2.70 10.30 -2.42
C PHE A 22 -3.91 9.52 -2.95
N ALA A 23 -4.15 8.33 -2.42
CA ALA A 23 -5.26 7.47 -2.81
C ALA A 23 -6.30 7.34 -1.69
N SER A 24 -5.87 6.97 -0.49
CA SER A 24 -6.78 6.68 0.63
C SER A 24 -6.08 6.78 1.99
N GLU A 25 -6.89 6.92 3.03
CA GLU A 25 -6.47 6.80 4.43
C GLU A 25 -7.58 6.04 5.17
N THR A 26 -7.20 4.97 5.87
CA THR A 26 -8.10 4.19 6.75
C THR A 26 -7.54 4.19 8.16
N LYS A 27 -8.37 4.55 9.15
CA LYS A 27 -8.00 4.53 10.56
C LYS A 27 -8.70 3.39 11.27
N TYR A 28 -7.92 2.45 11.78
CA TYR A 28 -8.38 1.39 12.63
C TYR A 28 -8.28 1.85 14.08
N ALA A 29 -9.42 2.05 14.73
CA ALA A 29 -9.44 2.35 16.16
C ALA A 29 -8.91 1.16 16.98
N PRO A 30 -8.43 1.39 18.21
CA PRO A 30 -8.03 0.32 19.12
C PRO A 30 -9.06 -0.82 19.19
N SER A 31 -8.57 -2.06 19.14
CA SER A 31 -9.35 -3.30 19.21
C SER A 31 -10.34 -3.54 18.05
N THR A 32 -10.26 -2.76 16.96
CA THR A 32 -11.13 -2.94 15.78
C THR A 32 -10.50 -3.76 14.64
N LEU A 33 -9.17 -3.89 14.59
CA LEU A 33 -8.47 -4.70 13.58
C LEU A 33 -9.06 -6.12 13.42
N PRO A 34 -9.44 -6.86 14.49
CA PRO A 34 -10.07 -8.18 14.37
C PRO A 34 -11.40 -8.19 13.60
N SER A 35 -12.09 -7.05 13.44
CA SER A 35 -13.29 -6.96 12.61
C SER A 35 -12.99 -6.98 11.11
N TYR A 36 -11.75 -6.71 10.72
CA TYR A 36 -11.26 -6.69 9.32
C TYR A 36 -10.49 -7.97 8.98
N GLN A 37 -11.01 -9.14 9.39
CA GLN A 37 -10.29 -10.42 9.39
C GLN A 37 -9.57 -10.75 8.08
N LYS A 38 -10.27 -10.63 6.94
CA LYS A 38 -9.68 -10.94 5.63
C LYS A 38 -8.52 -9.99 5.31
N HIS A 39 -8.75 -8.69 5.44
CA HIS A 39 -7.75 -7.67 5.09
C HIS A 39 -6.51 -7.77 5.97
N VAL A 40 -6.68 -7.90 7.30
CA VAL A 40 -5.57 -8.08 8.23
C VAL A 40 -4.80 -9.38 7.97
N LYS A 41 -5.52 -10.46 7.60
CA LYS A 41 -4.88 -11.72 7.20
C LYS A 41 -4.07 -11.55 5.91
N ASP A 42 -4.60 -10.85 4.91
CA ASP A 42 -3.90 -10.62 3.64
C ASP A 42 -2.66 -9.72 3.83
N MET A 43 -2.75 -8.68 4.67
CA MET A 43 -1.59 -7.87 5.07
C MET A 43 -0.48 -8.74 5.66
N LYS A 44 -0.83 -9.71 6.50
CA LYS A 44 0.14 -10.62 7.12
C LYS A 44 0.72 -11.62 6.11
N ASP A 45 -0.15 -12.31 5.38
CA ASP A 45 0.25 -13.47 4.58
C ASP A 45 0.82 -13.08 3.20
N LEU A 46 0.34 -11.98 2.62
CA LEU A 46 0.75 -11.51 1.29
C LEU A 46 1.60 -10.24 1.39
N GLY A 47 1.21 -9.29 2.25
CA GLY A 47 1.94 -8.04 2.49
C GLY A 47 3.15 -8.19 3.43
N HIS A 48 3.26 -9.31 4.15
CA HIS A 48 4.27 -9.56 5.18
C HIS A 48 4.28 -8.51 6.31
N VAL A 49 3.12 -7.93 6.63
CA VAL A 49 2.94 -6.98 7.74
C VAL A 49 2.12 -7.65 8.86
N ASP A 50 2.79 -8.04 9.95
CA ASP A 50 2.12 -8.64 11.11
C ASP A 50 1.65 -7.57 12.11
N LEU A 51 0.33 -7.39 12.21
CA LEU A 51 -0.31 -6.42 13.10
C LEU A 51 -0.63 -6.95 14.50
N ALA A 52 -0.24 -8.17 14.85
CA ALA A 52 -0.62 -8.78 16.13
C ALA A 52 -0.20 -7.97 17.37
N SER A 53 0.91 -7.22 17.30
CA SER A 53 1.37 -6.37 18.41
C SER A 53 0.64 -5.02 18.52
N PHE A 54 -0.27 -4.72 17.59
CA PHE A 54 -0.98 -3.43 17.48
C PHE A 54 -2.49 -3.57 17.63
N LEU A 55 -2.99 -4.75 18.02
CA LEU A 55 -4.43 -5.03 18.11
C LEU A 55 -5.19 -4.03 19.01
N ASP A 56 -4.57 -3.57 20.09
CA ASP A 56 -5.17 -2.62 21.04
C ASP A 56 -4.68 -1.18 20.85
N ARG A 57 -4.14 -0.87 19.66
CA ARG A 57 -3.67 0.48 19.30
C ARG A 57 -4.38 1.00 18.07
N GLU A 58 -4.32 2.31 17.89
CA GLU A 58 -4.68 2.89 16.61
C GLU A 58 -3.66 2.47 15.55
N VAL A 59 -4.16 2.04 14.39
CA VAL A 59 -3.36 1.81 13.19
C VAL A 59 -3.93 2.64 12.06
N ILE A 60 -3.07 3.39 11.38
CA ILE A 60 -3.43 4.17 10.20
C ILE A 60 -2.83 3.48 8.99
N GLU A 61 -3.66 3.17 8.00
CA GLU A 61 -3.23 2.67 6.70
C GLU A 61 -3.41 3.79 5.66
N THR A 62 -2.31 4.22 5.07
CA THR A 62 -2.29 5.28 4.05
C THR A 62 -1.87 4.71 2.70
N GLY A 63 -2.70 4.90 1.68
CA GLY A 63 -2.45 4.46 0.30
C GLY A 63 -2.02 5.62 -0.60
N TYR A 64 -0.98 5.37 -1.41
CA TYR A 64 -0.50 6.28 -2.45
C TYR A 64 -0.48 5.58 -3.80
N ILE A 65 -1.04 6.22 -4.83
CA ILE A 65 -0.82 5.77 -6.21
C ILE A 65 0.61 6.18 -6.59
N LEU A 66 1.36 5.21 -7.08
CA LEU A 66 2.75 5.37 -7.51
C LEU A 66 2.79 5.77 -9.00
N GLN A 67 3.86 6.44 -9.40
CA GLN A 67 4.06 6.85 -10.81
C GLN A 67 4.31 5.62 -11.70
N GLU A 68 5.04 4.65 -11.17
CA GLU A 68 5.46 3.46 -11.88
C GLU A 68 4.30 2.50 -12.18
N LYS A 69 4.44 1.78 -13.31
CA LYS A 69 3.52 0.73 -13.74
C LYS A 69 4.31 -0.52 -14.09
N THR A 70 3.61 -1.62 -14.38
CA THR A 70 4.24 -2.78 -15.01
C THR A 70 3.62 -3.07 -16.37
N THR A 71 4.18 -4.03 -17.10
CA THR A 71 3.58 -4.54 -18.34
C THR A 71 2.21 -5.17 -18.13
N THR A 72 1.90 -5.62 -16.91
CA THR A 72 0.65 -6.33 -16.57
C THR A 72 -0.29 -5.46 -15.73
N TYR A 73 0.23 -4.60 -14.85
CA TYR A 73 -0.55 -3.78 -13.93
C TYR A 73 -0.33 -2.32 -14.26
N ASN A 74 -1.41 -1.60 -14.54
CA ASN A 74 -1.36 -0.20 -14.94
C ASN A 74 -1.54 0.78 -13.77
N GLN A 75 -1.70 0.26 -12.55
CA GLN A 75 -1.69 1.03 -11.31
C GLN A 75 -0.98 0.22 -10.22
N ILE A 76 -0.08 0.86 -9.50
CA ILE A 76 0.53 0.31 -8.27
C ILE A 76 0.17 1.26 -7.13
N VAL A 77 -0.32 0.69 -6.03
CA VAL A 77 -0.62 1.44 -4.80
C VAL A 77 0.36 1.00 -3.71
N GLY A 78 1.12 1.95 -3.17
CA GLY A 78 1.94 1.75 -1.99
C GLY A 78 1.16 2.07 -0.73
N TYR A 79 0.96 1.07 0.11
CA TYR A 79 0.33 1.22 1.43
C TYR A 79 1.40 1.30 2.51
N ILE A 80 1.26 2.27 3.41
CA ILE A 80 2.09 2.45 4.60
C ILE A 80 1.19 2.33 5.82
N LEU A 81 1.64 1.54 6.79
CA LEU A 81 0.95 1.37 8.07
C LEU A 81 1.71 2.10 9.16
N GLU A 82 0.98 2.87 9.96
CA GLU A 82 1.52 3.64 11.08
C GLU A 82 0.79 3.28 12.38
N SER A 83 1.51 3.32 13.49
CA SER A 83 0.95 3.31 14.84
C SER A 83 1.82 4.18 15.75
N ASP A 84 1.22 4.98 16.62
CA ASP A 84 1.93 5.93 17.49
C ASP A 84 2.92 6.86 16.73
N HIS A 85 2.51 7.35 15.56
CA HIS A 85 3.31 8.19 14.64
C HIS A 85 4.62 7.54 14.15
N LYS A 86 4.66 6.22 14.07
CA LYS A 86 5.77 5.46 13.52
C LYS A 86 5.27 4.54 12.44
N ILE A 87 6.01 4.46 11.34
CA ILE A 87 5.80 3.43 10.32
C ILE A 87 6.10 2.07 10.94
N ILE A 88 5.12 1.16 10.88
CA ILE A 88 5.20 -0.21 11.39
C ILE A 88 5.27 -1.25 10.27
N GLY A 89 5.04 -0.84 9.02
CA GLY A 89 5.16 -1.68 7.85
C GLY A 89 4.62 -1.01 6.60
N GLY A 90 4.72 -1.71 5.48
CA GLY A 90 4.13 -1.30 4.22
C GLY A 90 4.05 -2.47 3.25
N TYR A 91 3.16 -2.35 2.27
CA TYR A 91 2.95 -3.35 1.24
C TYR A 91 2.53 -2.69 -0.07
N LEU A 92 2.54 -3.46 -1.15
CA LEU A 92 2.17 -2.99 -2.48
C LEU A 92 0.91 -3.73 -2.95
N VAL A 93 0.05 -3.02 -3.67
CA VAL A 93 -1.05 -3.63 -4.42
C VAL A 93 -0.88 -3.27 -5.90
N PHE A 94 -0.78 -4.30 -6.72
CA PHE A 94 -0.67 -4.19 -8.16
C PHE A 94 -2.06 -4.39 -8.76
N ASN A 95 -2.60 -3.34 -9.36
CA ASN A 95 -3.93 -3.34 -9.95
C ASN A 95 -3.84 -3.24 -11.48
N HIS A 96 -4.70 -4.00 -12.15
CA HIS A 96 -5.05 -3.75 -13.53
C HIS A 96 -6.44 -3.11 -13.53
N GLU A 97 -6.49 -1.84 -13.94
CA GLU A 97 -7.71 -1.07 -14.11
C GLU A 97 -8.15 -1.11 -15.58
N LEU A 98 -9.41 -1.47 -15.80
CA LEU A 98 -10.06 -1.39 -17.09
C LEU A 98 -11.04 -0.21 -17.10
N GLU A 99 -10.88 0.67 -18.08
CA GLU A 99 -11.90 1.66 -18.40
C GLU A 99 -13.09 0.98 -19.08
N GLN A 100 -14.26 1.17 -18.50
CA GLN A 100 -15.53 0.66 -18.99
C GLN A 100 -16.12 1.60 -20.04
N LYS A 101 -17.09 1.10 -20.81
CA LYS A 101 -17.75 1.87 -21.87
C LYS A 101 -18.46 3.15 -21.37
N ASP A 102 -18.80 3.20 -20.10
CA ASP A 102 -19.46 4.32 -19.44
C ASP A 102 -18.46 5.31 -18.79
N GLY A 103 -17.15 5.08 -18.96
CA GLY A 103 -16.09 5.91 -18.39
C GLY A 103 -15.77 5.60 -16.92
N THR A 104 -16.37 4.55 -16.35
CA THR A 104 -15.97 4.06 -15.01
C THR A 104 -14.73 3.19 -15.11
N PHE A 105 -13.95 3.12 -14.02
CA PHE A 105 -12.80 2.22 -13.92
C PHE A 105 -13.14 1.05 -13.00
N THR A 106 -12.78 -0.16 -13.41
CA THR A 106 -12.92 -1.37 -12.58
C THR A 106 -11.58 -2.07 -12.48
N ILE A 107 -11.26 -2.56 -11.29
CA ILE A 107 -10.12 -3.44 -11.09
C ILE A 107 -10.54 -4.87 -11.47
N ASP A 108 -9.96 -5.43 -12.53
CA ASP A 108 -10.23 -6.81 -12.96
C ASP A 108 -9.18 -7.80 -12.44
N GLN A 109 -7.96 -7.31 -12.14
CA GLN A 109 -6.91 -8.07 -11.47
C GLN A 109 -6.26 -7.24 -10.36
N SER A 110 -6.03 -7.87 -9.21
CA SER A 110 -5.36 -7.25 -8.07
C SER A 110 -4.46 -8.26 -7.37
N ASP A 111 -3.19 -7.89 -7.14
CA ASP A 111 -2.20 -8.72 -6.47
C ASP A 111 -1.47 -7.95 -5.36
N MET A 112 -1.65 -8.42 -4.12
CA MET A 112 -0.97 -7.87 -2.95
C MET A 112 0.40 -8.52 -2.78
N ASN A 113 1.42 -7.69 -2.54
CA ASN A 113 2.81 -8.09 -2.40
C ASN A 113 3.44 -7.37 -1.21
N PRO A 114 4.54 -7.90 -0.63
CA PRO A 114 5.33 -7.16 0.33
C PRO A 114 5.85 -5.85 -0.26
N MET A 115 6.37 -4.96 0.57
CA MET A 115 7.12 -3.80 0.08
C MET A 115 8.43 -4.26 -0.57
N LEU A 116 8.42 -4.37 -1.90
CA LEU A 116 9.57 -4.77 -2.72
C LEU A 116 10.36 -3.54 -3.13
N HIS A 117 11.68 -3.66 -3.31
CA HIS A 117 12.40 -2.59 -3.99
C HIS A 117 12.02 -2.58 -5.47
N ARG A 118 11.84 -1.39 -6.03
CA ARG A 118 11.55 -1.19 -7.46
C ARG A 118 12.52 -1.96 -8.36
N LYS A 119 13.81 -1.97 -8.00
CA LYS A 119 14.87 -2.65 -8.76
C LYS A 119 14.69 -4.18 -8.82
N ASP A 120 14.01 -4.78 -7.84
CA ASP A 120 13.82 -6.24 -7.75
C ASP A 120 12.76 -6.74 -8.74
N LEU A 121 11.96 -5.82 -9.30
CA LEU A 121 10.97 -6.10 -10.33
C LEU A 121 11.56 -6.13 -11.74
N GLY A 122 12.86 -5.82 -11.88
CA GLY A 122 13.62 -5.96 -13.12
C GLY A 122 13.03 -5.17 -14.29
N SER A 123 12.99 -5.79 -15.47
CA SER A 123 12.47 -5.18 -16.71
C SER A 123 10.95 -5.07 -16.78
N ASN A 124 10.22 -5.55 -15.76
CA ASN A 124 8.76 -5.55 -15.77
C ASN A 124 8.18 -4.17 -15.43
N ILE A 125 8.99 -3.23 -14.93
CA ILE A 125 8.55 -1.88 -14.61
C ILE A 125 8.64 -0.96 -15.83
N LEU A 126 7.57 -0.22 -16.05
CA LEU A 126 7.47 0.86 -17.01
C LEU A 126 7.54 2.20 -16.24
N PRO A 127 8.30 3.19 -16.76
CA PRO A 127 8.36 4.52 -16.17
C PRO A 127 7.03 5.27 -16.24
#